data_AF-A0A0D0AS90-F1
#
_entry.id   AF-A0A0D0AS90-F1
#
_cell.length_a   1.000
_cell.length_b   1.000
_cell.length_c   1.000
_cell.angle_alpha   90.00
_cell.angle_beta   90.00
_cell.angle_gamma   90.00
#
_symmetry.space_group_name_H-M   'P 1'
#
loop_
_entity.id
_entity.type
_entity.pdbx_description
1 polymer ?
#
loop_
_entity_poly.entity_id
_entity_poly.type
_entity_poly.pdbx_seq_one_letter_code
_entity_poly.pdbx_strand_id
1 'polypeptide(L)'
;FEYSTREAYGGNITWGATDPLNATWWQLVTEQMEVDPTLMEAFNSYQGKGSVLTPPCTGECIPARICYIRSGSTTIAKQNCVSGYGSVQ
;
A
#
# COMPACT_ATOMS: atom_id res chain seq x y z
N PHE A 1 -16.52 6.19 -10.10
CA PHE A 1 -15.10 5.86 -10.30
C PHE A 1 -14.36 6.24 -9.03
N GLU A 2 -13.63 5.32 -8.40
CA GLU A 2 -12.94 5.59 -7.14
C GLU A 2 -11.52 6.12 -7.37
N TYR A 3 -10.70 5.39 -8.13
CA TYR A 3 -9.37 5.83 -8.56
C TYR A 3 -8.80 4.95 -9.70
N SER A 4 -7.74 5.46 -10.36
CA SER A 4 -6.89 4.69 -11.26
C SER A 4 -5.61 4.32 -10.54
N THR A 5 -5.28 3.03 -10.46
CA THR A 5 -4.09 2.53 -9.76
C THR A 5 -2.79 3.11 -10.31
N ARG A 6 -2.72 3.31 -11.63
CA ARG A 6 -1.56 3.94 -12.28
C ARG A 6 -1.43 5.41 -11.91
N GLU A 7 -2.54 6.14 -11.89
CA GLU A 7 -2.53 7.56 -11.56
C GLU A 7 -2.24 7.78 -10.06
N ALA A 8 -2.75 6.91 -9.19
CA ALA A 8 -2.60 7.04 -7.76
C ALA A 8 -1.20 6.69 -7.24
N TYR A 9 -0.54 5.66 -7.79
CA TYR A 9 0.75 5.17 -7.26
C TYR A 9 1.90 5.22 -8.26
N GLY A 10 1.62 5.45 -9.55
CA GLY A 10 2.62 5.35 -10.62
C GLY A 10 3.43 6.61 -10.88
N GLY A 11 3.17 7.72 -10.17
CA GLY A 11 3.76 9.04 -10.49
C GLY A 11 5.29 9.06 -10.56
N ASN A 12 5.98 8.39 -9.63
CA ASN A 12 7.44 8.31 -9.56
C ASN A 12 8.01 6.97 -10.08
N ILE A 13 7.19 6.13 -10.71
CA ILE A 13 7.62 4.81 -11.18
C ILE A 13 7.75 4.85 -12.70
N THR A 14 8.95 4.60 -13.21
CA THR A 14 9.14 4.40 -14.66
C THR A 14 8.49 3.08 -15.07
N TRP A 15 7.29 3.15 -15.62
CA TRP A 15 6.52 1.99 -16.07
C TRP A 15 5.80 2.31 -17.38
N GLY A 16 5.75 1.37 -18.33
CA GLY A 16 5.08 1.60 -19.60
C GLY A 16 3.57 1.80 -19.44
N ALA A 17 2.99 2.64 -20.30
CA ALA A 17 1.57 2.98 -20.26
C ALA A 17 0.64 1.76 -20.39
N THR A 18 1.08 0.75 -21.13
CA THR A 18 0.34 -0.50 -21.38
C THR A 18 0.91 -1.70 -20.61
N ASP A 19 2.02 -1.53 -19.90
CA ASP A 19 2.71 -2.64 -19.23
C ASP A 19 1.88 -3.14 -18.05
N PRO A 20 1.62 -4.45 -17.90
CA PRO A 20 0.77 -4.97 -16.85
C PRO A 20 1.28 -4.57 -15.46
N LEU A 21 0.37 -4.30 -14.52
CA LEU A 21 0.71 -3.99 -13.13
C LEU A 21 1.04 -5.28 -12.38
N ASN A 22 2.22 -5.82 -12.68
CA ASN A 22 2.70 -7.10 -12.15
C ASN A 22 3.33 -6.94 -10.75
N ALA A 23 3.84 -8.05 -10.19
CA ALA A 23 4.48 -8.05 -8.88
C ALA A 23 5.66 -7.06 -8.79
N THR A 24 6.43 -6.89 -9.86
CA THR A 24 7.54 -5.92 -9.91
C THR A 24 7.04 -4.49 -9.79
N TRP A 25 5.92 -4.15 -10.44
CA TRP A 25 5.32 -2.82 -10.29
C TRP A 25 4.89 -2.56 -8.84
N TRP A 26 4.21 -3.52 -8.21
CA TRP A 26 3.80 -3.39 -6.81
C TRP A 26 4.98 -3.33 -5.85
N GLN A 27 6.08 -4.03 -6.14
CA GLN A 27 7.32 -3.89 -5.38
C GLN A 27 7.83 -2.44 -5.43
N LEU A 28 7.91 -1.83 -6.62
CA LEU A 28 8.32 -0.43 -6.78
C LEU A 28 7.36 0.54 -6.07
N VAL A 29 6.05 0.27 -6.08
CA VAL A 29 5.07 1.05 -5.32
C VAL A 29 5.39 1.02 -3.82
N THR A 30 5.70 -0.16 -3.27
CA THR A 30 6.03 -0.24 -1.84
C THR A 30 7.32 0.47 -1.48
N GLU A 31 8.30 0.51 -2.38
CA GLU A 31 9.53 1.31 -2.19
C GLU A 31 9.23 2.82 -2.23
N GLN A 32 8.34 3.26 -3.14
CA GLN A 32 7.88 4.65 -3.15
C GLN A 32 7.08 5.00 -1.89
N MET A 33 6.29 4.08 -1.32
CA MET A 33 5.57 4.29 -0.05
C MET A 33 6.51 4.47 1.15
N GLU A 34 7.74 3.93 1.09
CA GLU A 34 8.76 4.15 2.13
C GLU A 34 9.37 5.57 2.05
N VAL A 35 9.43 6.15 0.84
CA VAL A 35 10.00 7.49 0.59
C VAL A 35 8.93 8.59 0.70
N ASP A 36 7.73 8.30 0.23
CA ASP A 36 6.59 9.22 0.22
C ASP A 36 5.40 8.63 1.02
N PRO A 37 5.28 8.99 2.31
CA PRO A 37 4.19 8.54 3.17
C PRO A 37 2.79 8.92 2.67
N THR A 38 2.65 9.92 1.79
CA THR A 38 1.33 10.33 1.27
C THR A 38 0.69 9.24 0.41
N LEU A 39 1.51 8.41 -0.25
CA LEU A 39 1.03 7.22 -0.97
C LEU A 39 0.42 6.20 0.00
N MET A 40 0.93 6.13 1.22
CA MET A 40 0.38 5.26 2.25
C MET A 40 -0.96 5.78 2.79
N GLU A 41 -1.12 7.10 2.92
CA GLU A 41 -2.39 7.73 3.26
C GLU A 41 -3.46 7.49 2.18
N ALA A 42 -3.08 7.61 0.90
CA ALA A 42 -3.94 7.30 -0.23
C ALA A 42 -4.35 5.81 -0.20
N PHE A 43 -3.40 4.90 -0.05
CA PHE A 43 -3.68 3.47 0.07
C PHE A 43 -4.57 3.15 1.28
N ASN A 44 -4.36 3.82 2.41
CA ASN A 44 -5.20 3.64 3.59
C ASN A 44 -6.65 4.01 3.32
N SER A 45 -6.86 5.14 2.64
CA SER A 45 -8.17 5.63 2.23
C SER A 45 -8.85 4.65 1.26
N TYR A 46 -8.13 4.18 0.24
CA TYR A 46 -8.68 3.25 -0.75
C TYR A 46 -8.92 1.84 -0.19
N GLN A 47 -8.09 1.37 0.75
CA GLN A 47 -8.35 0.10 1.44
C GLN A 47 -9.66 0.18 2.24
N GLY A 48 -9.95 1.33 2.84
CA GLY A 48 -11.19 1.60 3.56
C GLY A 48 -12.38 1.94 2.67
N LYS A 49 -12.20 1.95 1.34
CA LYS A 49 -13.19 2.40 0.35
C LYS A 49 -13.72 3.81 0.63
N GLY A 50 -12.85 4.72 1.09
CA GLY A 50 -13.20 6.10 1.44
C GLY A 50 -14.07 6.24 2.70
N SER A 51 -14.15 5.21 3.54
CA SER A 51 -14.90 5.28 4.80
C SER A 51 -14.30 6.31 5.75
N VAL A 52 -15.14 7.19 6.29
CA VAL A 52 -14.75 8.14 7.35
C VAL A 52 -14.39 7.45 8.67
N LEU A 53 -14.73 6.17 8.82
CA LEU A 53 -14.40 5.38 10.00
C LEU A 53 -13.01 4.75 9.93
N THR A 54 -12.33 4.81 8.78
CA THR A 54 -10.97 4.31 8.64
C THR A 54 -10.00 5.24 9.38
N PRO A 55 -9.29 4.76 10.42
CA PRO A 55 -8.34 5.58 11.15
C PRO A 55 -7.19 6.01 10.24
N PRO A 56 -6.60 7.20 10.46
CA PRO A 56 -5.43 7.65 9.70
C PRO A 56 -4.23 6.74 9.98
N CYS A 57 -3.55 6.31 8.92
CA CYS A 57 -2.33 5.50 9.01
C CYS A 57 -1.12 6.41 9.15
N THR A 58 -0.63 6.59 10.38
CA THR A 58 0.54 7.43 10.70
C THR A 58 1.51 6.68 11.59
N GLY A 59 2.77 7.16 11.67
CA GLY A 59 3.80 6.57 12.52
C GLY A 59 4.07 5.10 12.19
N GLU A 60 3.93 4.21 13.19
CA GLU A 60 4.20 2.77 13.07
C GLU A 60 3.30 2.05 12.05
N CYS A 61 2.13 2.62 11.74
CA CYS A 61 1.23 2.04 10.75
C CYS A 61 1.89 1.93 9.37
N ILE A 62 2.69 2.92 8.96
CA ILE A 62 3.28 3.00 7.63
C ILE A 62 4.21 1.79 7.36
N PRO A 63 5.30 1.58 8.13
CA PRO A 63 6.19 0.44 7.88
C PRO A 63 5.50 -0.91 8.12
N ALA A 64 4.56 -1.00 9.09
CA ALA A 64 3.82 -2.22 9.33
C ALA A 64 2.92 -2.59 8.13
N ARG A 65 2.25 -1.60 7.54
CA ARG A 65 1.40 -1.79 6.35
C ARG A 65 2.19 -2.25 5.15
N ILE A 66 3.33 -1.62 4.90
CA ILE A 66 4.23 -1.98 3.81
C ILE A 66 4.71 -3.43 3.97
N CYS A 67 5.02 -3.84 5.20
CA CYS A 67 5.34 -5.23 5.51
C CYS A 67 4.19 -6.18 5.15
N TYR A 68 2.94 -5.83 5.47
CA TYR A 68 1.76 -6.62 5.08
C TYR A 68 1.56 -6.68 3.56
N ILE A 69 1.77 -5.58 2.83
CA ILE A 69 1.68 -5.57 1.36
C ILE A 69 2.73 -6.50 0.74
N ARG A 70 3.95 -6.52 1.28
CA ARG A 70 5.04 -7.40 0.83
C ARG A 70 4.89 -8.84 1.30
N SER A 71 3.99 -9.12 2.24
CA SER A 71 3.75 -10.45 2.76
C SER A 71 2.77 -11.23 1.88
N GLY A 72 3.29 -12.13 1.05
CA GLY A 72 2.46 -12.98 0.17
C GLY A 72 1.61 -14.05 0.87
N SER A 73 1.72 -14.21 2.19
CA SER A 73 0.89 -15.15 2.96
C SER A 73 0.69 -14.70 4.41
N THR A 74 -0.35 -15.23 5.04
CA THR A 74 -0.68 -14.94 6.45
C THR A 74 0.40 -15.44 7.41
N THR A 75 1.05 -16.56 7.11
CA THR A 75 2.13 -17.12 7.94
C THR A 75 3.38 -16.26 7.90
N ILE A 76 3.75 -15.75 6.71
CA ILE A 76 4.88 -14.84 6.53
C ILE A 76 4.61 -13.52 7.25
N ALA A 77 3.40 -12.96 7.09
CA ALA A 77 3.01 -11.73 7.76
C ALA A 77 3.08 -11.88 9.29
N LYS A 78 2.56 -12.99 9.84
CA LYS A 78 2.58 -13.26 11.28
C LYS A 78 4.00 -13.39 11.85
N GLN A 79 4.96 -13.86 11.04
CA GLN A 79 6.34 -14.03 11.46
C GLN A 79 7.17 -12.74 11.38
N ASN A 80 6.87 -11.86 10.41
CA ASN A 80 7.75 -10.75 10.06
C ASN A 80 7.14 -9.36 10.30
N CYS A 81 5.81 -9.23 10.41
CA CYS A 81 5.13 -7.94 10.52
C CYS A 81 4.51 -7.74 11.90
N VAL A 82 4.45 -6.48 12.33
CA VAL A 82 3.73 -6.08 13.55
C VAL A 82 2.24 -6.39 13.39
N SER A 83 1.64 -7.10 14.35
CA SER A 83 0.24 -7.48 14.28
C SER A 83 -0.71 -6.29 14.35
N GLY A 84 -1.88 -6.40 13.69
CA GLY A 84 -2.96 -5.40 13.80
C GLY A 84 -3.02 -4.39 12.65
N TYR A 85 -2.13 -4.48 11.67
CA TYR A 85 -2.06 -3.52 10.54
C TYR A 85 -2.46 -4.12 9.17
N GLY A 86 -2.87 -5.38 9.14
CA GLY A 86 -3.23 -6.10 7.90
C GLY A 86 -4.56 -5.68 7.27
N SER A 87 -5.40 -4.94 7.98
CA SER A 87 -6.74 -4.50 7.57
C SER A 87 -7.07 -3.14 8.19
N VAL A 88 -7.98 -2.38 7.55
CA VAL A 88 -8.65 -1.19 8.14
C VAL A 88 -10.07 -1.48 8.61
N GLN A 89 -10.47 -2.74 8.50
CA GLN A 89 -11.76 -3.31 8.91
C GLN A 89 -11.55 -4.29 10.06
#